data_AF-W9P3X8-F1
#
_entry.id   AF-W9P3X8-F1
#
_cell.length_a   1.000
_cell.length_b   1.000
_cell.length_c   1.000
_cell.angle_alpha   90.00
_cell.angle_beta   90.00
_cell.angle_gamma   90.00
#
_symmetry.space_group_name_H-M   'P 1'
#
loop_
_entity.id
_entity.type
_entity.pdbx_description
1 polymer ?
#
loop_
_entity_poly.entity_id
_entity_poly.type
_entity_poly.pdbx_seq_one_letter_code
_entity_poly.pdbx_strand_id
1 'polypeptide(L)'
;MITTSNGIKVGLIGLGEREWLETINSLPPNLEYRSATAVAKELVPKLREDGAEIIVCLSHMREPNDNKLAEQTEGLIDIILGGHDHFYAHSLINGTHVLRSGTDFKNLSYIEARRKEDDPSKWDFDIWRRDIVSSIEEDPSTLKTVDELTSKLNQSLARPIGYTATPLDARFSTVRLKESNIGNFVCDVMRQHHGADCTIMASGTIRGDQIYPPGAIRIKDITTCFPFEDPVVLLRVTGQAIFDALENSVAMYPALEGRFPQVSNIRFEFDPSRPRGERVLWAEIGGKPYEPEKLYVLCTRGYMGRGKDGFTSLLVKSEGGQAEEIIEEENGILISAMLRQYFMGLLTVGRWKNLAQHWVKVAQKCETPVSPVRTTFNVDFPNLKSVAENLPKDKRTESVKKDAKDPWGRFLKRRFSINMKPHDDNETSDEELHEKDREEEEFEDPDGARLDFEILLMRKFFTKWALKAKVKTSICDPLKEGEYTVDWTTCIAPVVDGRIIMTGASTPKN
;
A
#
# COMPACT_ATOMS: atom_id res chain seq x y z
N MET A 1 11.33 -24.12 26.34
CA MET A 1 10.30 -24.46 27.35
C MET A 1 10.13 -23.28 28.28
N ILE A 2 8.91 -23.03 28.74
CA ILE A 2 8.56 -22.00 29.73
C ILE A 2 7.81 -22.69 30.87
N THR A 3 8.06 -22.30 32.11
CA THR A 3 7.27 -22.73 33.27
C THR A 3 6.41 -21.56 33.70
N THR A 4 5.09 -21.75 33.76
CA THR A 4 4.15 -20.72 34.22
C THR A 4 4.24 -20.52 35.73
N SER A 5 3.67 -19.42 36.25
CA SER A 5 3.68 -19.10 37.69
C SER A 5 2.98 -20.15 38.56
N ASN A 6 2.03 -20.91 38.01
CA ASN A 6 1.36 -22.04 38.66
C ASN A 6 2.01 -23.40 38.36
N GLY A 7 3.22 -23.41 37.78
CA GLY A 7 4.04 -24.62 37.62
C GLY A 7 3.78 -25.45 36.36
N ILE A 8 2.87 -25.04 35.47
CA ILE A 8 2.59 -25.73 34.20
C ILE A 8 3.78 -25.54 33.26
N LYS A 9 4.25 -26.63 32.67
CA LYS A 9 5.34 -26.59 31.68
C LYS A 9 4.77 -26.45 30.27
N VAL A 10 5.18 -25.40 29.55
CA VAL A 10 4.80 -25.13 28.17
C VAL A 10 6.01 -25.31 27.26
N GLY A 11 5.92 -26.22 26.30
CA GLY A 11 6.87 -26.36 25.20
C GLY A 11 6.55 -25.36 24.11
N LEU A 12 7.58 -24.68 23.59
CA LEU A 12 7.43 -23.74 22.48
C LEU A 12 8.35 -24.18 21.34
N ILE A 13 7.81 -24.23 20.13
CA ILE A 13 8.57 -24.43 18.89
C ILE A 13 8.33 -23.27 17.94
N GLY A 14 9.37 -22.86 17.22
CA GLY A 14 9.29 -21.85 16.15
C GLY A 14 9.41 -22.51 14.79
N LEU A 15 8.48 -22.23 13.87
CA LEU A 15 8.48 -22.80 12.50
C LEU A 15 8.25 -21.74 11.43
N GLY A 16 8.87 -21.92 10.27
CA GLY A 16 8.73 -21.06 9.09
C GLY A 16 8.52 -21.88 7.81
N GLU A 17 7.95 -21.25 6.80
CA GLU A 17 7.64 -21.89 5.51
C GLU A 17 8.78 -21.75 4.50
N ARG A 18 8.81 -22.64 3.51
CA ARG A 18 9.88 -22.67 2.50
C ARG A 18 9.77 -21.50 1.54
N GLU A 19 8.55 -21.21 1.13
CA GLU A 19 8.18 -20.21 0.14
C GLU A 19 8.63 -18.80 0.59
N TRP A 20 8.68 -18.55 1.89
CA TRP A 20 9.21 -17.30 2.44
C TRP A 20 10.67 -17.05 2.08
N LEU A 21 11.49 -18.11 1.94
CA LEU A 21 12.91 -17.98 1.60
C LEU A 21 13.14 -17.37 0.21
N GLU A 22 12.21 -17.60 -0.74
CA GLU A 22 12.29 -17.01 -2.08
C GLU A 22 12.08 -15.49 -2.06
N THR A 23 11.44 -14.98 -1.00
CA THR A 23 11.10 -13.56 -0.85
C THR A 23 12.24 -12.72 -0.28
N ILE A 24 13.26 -13.36 0.29
CA ILE A 24 14.35 -12.70 1.02
C ILE A 24 15.52 -12.37 0.09
N ASN A 25 16.02 -11.13 0.19
CA ASN A 25 17.10 -10.63 -0.66
C ASN A 25 18.42 -11.36 -0.40
N SER A 26 18.76 -11.63 0.87
CA SER A 26 20.01 -12.25 1.28
C SER A 26 19.76 -13.31 2.35
N LEU A 27 20.24 -14.53 2.09
CA LEU A 27 20.20 -15.65 3.02
C LEU A 27 21.61 -16.22 3.20
N PRO A 28 21.93 -16.80 4.36
CA PRO A 28 23.19 -17.50 4.56
C PRO A 28 23.34 -18.63 3.52
N PRO A 29 24.54 -18.81 2.92
CA PRO A 29 24.74 -19.77 1.83
C PRO A 29 24.59 -21.23 2.26
N ASN A 30 24.71 -21.51 3.56
CA ASN A 30 24.61 -22.83 4.17
C ASN A 30 23.25 -23.06 4.89
N LEU A 31 22.23 -22.27 4.56
CA LEU A 31 20.90 -22.45 5.14
C LEU A 31 20.25 -23.74 4.63
N GLU A 32 19.98 -24.67 5.55
CA GLU A 32 19.22 -25.89 5.25
C GLU A 32 17.75 -25.71 5.64
N TYR A 33 16.85 -25.78 4.66
CA TYR A 33 15.42 -25.83 4.93
C TYR A 33 14.99 -27.27 5.26
N ARG A 34 14.38 -27.44 6.44
CA ARG A 34 13.70 -28.67 6.85
C ARG A 34 12.20 -28.43 6.89
N SER A 35 11.40 -29.41 6.45
CA SER A 35 9.94 -29.31 6.46
C SER A 35 9.41 -29.04 7.88
N ALA A 36 8.54 -28.04 8.02
CA ALA A 36 7.90 -27.68 9.30
C ALA A 36 7.23 -28.88 9.97
N THR A 37 6.47 -29.69 9.21
CA THR A 37 5.84 -30.92 9.71
C THR A 37 6.87 -31.94 10.20
N ALA A 38 7.94 -32.16 9.45
CA ALA A 38 8.97 -33.13 9.83
C ALA A 38 9.70 -32.70 11.11
N VAL A 39 10.02 -31.41 11.24
CA VAL A 39 10.65 -30.84 12.43
C VAL A 39 9.70 -30.89 13.63
N ALA A 40 8.41 -30.58 13.45
CA ALA A 40 7.42 -30.70 14.52
C ALA A 40 7.32 -32.14 15.06
N LYS A 41 7.24 -33.13 14.16
CA LYS A 41 7.22 -34.57 14.55
C LYS A 41 8.49 -35.03 15.27
N GLU A 42 9.63 -34.35 15.05
CA GLU A 42 10.87 -34.65 15.75
C GLU A 42 10.97 -33.95 17.12
N LEU A 43 10.63 -32.67 17.20
CA LEU A 43 10.86 -31.84 18.39
C LEU A 43 9.77 -31.95 19.44
N VAL A 44 8.51 -32.12 19.02
CA VAL A 44 7.38 -32.18 19.97
C VAL A 44 7.50 -33.36 20.94
N PRO A 45 7.83 -34.60 20.51
CA PRO A 45 8.04 -35.71 21.44
C PRO A 45 9.15 -35.43 22.47
N LYS A 46 10.27 -34.83 22.04
CA LYS A 46 11.37 -34.45 22.95
C LYS A 46 10.91 -33.45 24.00
N LEU A 47 10.12 -32.44 23.61
CA LEU A 47 9.54 -31.47 24.55
C LEU A 47 8.58 -32.14 25.54
N ARG A 48 7.78 -33.13 25.10
CA ARG A 48 6.92 -33.91 25.98
C ARG A 48 7.73 -34.77 26.95
N GLU A 49 8.82 -35.40 26.51
CA GLU A 49 9.74 -36.15 27.36
C GLU A 49 10.39 -35.26 28.43
N ASP A 50 10.73 -34.02 28.09
CA ASP A 50 11.23 -33.02 29.04
C ASP A 50 10.14 -32.48 29.99
N GLY A 51 8.89 -32.94 29.82
CA GLY A 51 7.76 -32.70 30.70
C GLY A 51 6.83 -31.56 30.27
N ALA A 52 6.84 -31.13 29.00
CA ALA A 52 5.89 -30.14 28.50
C ALA A 52 4.46 -30.69 28.54
N GLU A 53 3.56 -29.97 29.22
CA GLU A 53 2.14 -30.28 29.36
C GLU A 53 1.29 -29.62 28.28
N ILE A 54 1.75 -28.48 27.74
CA ILE A 54 1.16 -27.80 26.58
C ILE A 54 2.25 -27.57 25.52
N ILE A 55 1.94 -27.77 24.25
CA ILE A 55 2.80 -27.50 23.10
C ILE A 55 2.21 -26.37 22.28
N VAL A 56 2.94 -25.26 22.24
CA VAL A 56 2.63 -24.08 21.45
C VAL A 56 3.60 -24.03 20.27
N CYS A 57 3.07 -24.01 19.05
CA CYS A 57 3.84 -23.70 17.86
C CYS A 57 3.66 -22.22 17.52
N LEU A 58 4.73 -21.44 17.58
CA LEU A 58 4.76 -20.07 17.06
C LEU A 58 5.26 -20.12 15.62
N SER A 59 4.35 -20.01 14.66
CA SER A 59 4.68 -20.09 13.24
C SER A 59 4.61 -18.74 12.53
N HIS A 60 5.44 -18.58 11.50
CA HIS A 60 5.31 -17.52 10.53
C HIS A 60 5.14 -18.15 9.14
N MET A 61 3.93 -18.65 8.89
CA MET A 61 3.56 -19.36 7.66
C MET A 61 2.18 -18.91 7.20
N ARG A 62 1.88 -19.12 5.92
CA ARG A 62 0.51 -18.92 5.38
C ARG A 62 -0.49 -19.89 5.98
N GLU A 63 -1.77 -19.52 5.95
CA GLU A 63 -2.86 -20.32 6.51
C GLU A 63 -2.94 -21.74 5.99
N PRO A 64 -2.80 -21.99 4.67
CA PRO A 64 -2.78 -23.35 4.18
C PRO A 64 -1.64 -24.19 4.76
N ASN A 65 -0.49 -23.58 5.05
CA ASN A 65 0.67 -24.28 5.62
C ASN A 65 0.50 -24.58 7.11
N ASP A 66 -0.10 -23.66 7.88
CA ASP A 66 -0.47 -23.93 9.28
C ASP A 66 -1.57 -25.00 9.39
N ASN A 67 -2.58 -24.94 8.52
CA ASN A 67 -3.65 -25.93 8.49
C ASN A 67 -3.07 -27.31 8.12
N LYS A 68 -2.21 -27.38 7.11
CA LYS A 68 -1.48 -28.61 6.74
C LYS A 68 -0.62 -29.13 7.88
N LEU A 69 0.05 -28.25 8.63
CA LEU A 69 0.83 -28.66 9.81
C LEU A 69 -0.09 -29.31 10.86
N ALA A 70 -1.23 -28.69 11.18
CA ALA A 70 -2.21 -29.25 12.12
C ALA A 70 -2.75 -30.60 11.64
N GLU A 71 -3.13 -30.71 10.36
CA GLU A 71 -3.62 -31.95 9.75
C GLU A 71 -2.59 -33.07 9.87
N GLN A 72 -1.34 -32.80 9.50
CA GLN A 72 -0.29 -33.82 9.38
C GLN A 72 0.36 -34.18 10.72
N THR A 73 0.20 -33.36 11.76
CA THR A 73 0.71 -33.62 13.11
C THR A 73 -0.31 -34.29 14.02
N GLU A 74 -1.57 -34.45 13.58
CA GLU A 74 -2.58 -35.30 14.24
C GLU A 74 -2.71 -35.06 15.76
N GLY A 75 -2.75 -33.78 16.17
CA GLY A 75 -2.93 -33.42 17.58
C GLY A 75 -1.66 -33.47 18.44
N LEU A 76 -0.46 -33.62 17.84
CA LEU A 76 0.80 -33.47 18.58
C LEU A 76 0.98 -32.05 19.17
N ILE A 77 0.50 -31.05 18.44
CA ILE A 77 0.54 -29.64 18.82
C ILE A 77 -0.83 -29.25 19.39
N ASP A 78 -0.87 -28.59 20.54
CA ASP A 78 -2.14 -28.16 21.14
C ASP A 78 -2.66 -26.88 20.45
N ILE A 79 -1.77 -25.92 20.21
CA ILE A 79 -2.10 -24.65 19.54
C ILE A 79 -0.96 -24.16 18.64
N ILE A 80 -1.33 -23.75 17.43
CA ILE A 80 -0.50 -23.04 16.46
C ILE A 80 -0.92 -21.57 16.49
N LEU A 81 0.03 -20.71 16.85
CA LEU A 81 -0.07 -19.26 16.77
C LEU A 81 0.62 -18.82 15.47
N GLY A 82 -0.19 -18.65 14.43
CA GLY A 82 0.26 -18.35 13.07
C GLY A 82 0.39 -16.86 12.77
N GLY A 83 0.87 -16.57 11.57
CA GLY A 83 1.15 -15.20 11.10
C GLY A 83 1.05 -15.06 9.57
N HIS A 84 1.84 -14.14 9.03
CA HIS A 84 2.03 -13.86 7.59
C HIS A 84 0.85 -13.31 6.78
N ASP A 85 -0.39 -13.79 6.96
CA ASP A 85 -1.51 -13.42 6.08
C ASP A 85 -2.30 -12.15 6.48
N HIS A 86 -1.92 -11.49 7.58
CA HIS A 86 -2.48 -10.19 8.01
C HIS A 86 -4.01 -10.18 8.27
N PHE A 87 -4.66 -11.33 8.50
CA PHE A 87 -6.06 -11.40 8.89
C PHE A 87 -6.29 -12.18 10.18
N TYR A 88 -7.43 -11.94 10.81
CA TYR A 88 -7.86 -12.66 12.00
C TYR A 88 -8.62 -13.92 11.59
N ALA A 89 -8.19 -15.08 12.09
CA ALA A 89 -8.90 -16.34 11.89
C ALA A 89 -8.58 -17.32 13.01
N HIS A 90 -9.54 -18.19 13.32
CA HIS A 90 -9.39 -19.29 14.25
C HIS A 90 -10.08 -20.53 13.69
N SER A 91 -9.38 -21.66 13.68
CA SER A 91 -9.92 -22.96 13.35
C SER A 91 -9.43 -24.02 14.34
N LEU A 92 -10.14 -25.16 14.40
CA LEU A 92 -9.75 -26.33 15.17
C LEU A 92 -9.62 -27.50 14.19
N ILE A 93 -8.41 -28.03 14.04
CA ILE A 93 -8.06 -29.03 13.03
C ILE A 93 -7.39 -30.21 13.73
N ASN A 94 -7.99 -31.40 13.66
CA ASN A 94 -7.48 -32.61 14.31
C ASN A 94 -7.11 -32.43 15.80
N GLY A 95 -7.86 -31.59 16.53
CA GLY A 95 -7.61 -31.29 17.95
C GLY A 95 -6.57 -30.19 18.20
N THR A 96 -5.93 -29.66 17.16
CA THR A 96 -5.00 -28.53 17.23
C THR A 96 -5.73 -27.21 16.93
N HIS A 97 -5.63 -26.23 17.82
CA HIS A 97 -6.12 -24.88 17.56
C HIS A 97 -5.17 -24.17 16.59
N VAL A 98 -5.67 -23.56 15.51
CA VAL A 98 -4.89 -22.72 14.59
C VAL A 98 -5.42 -21.30 14.67
N LEU A 99 -4.62 -20.38 15.20
CA LEU A 99 -5.03 -19.01 15.52
C LEU A 99 -4.13 -17.98 14.84
N ARG A 100 -4.75 -16.97 14.23
CA ARG A 100 -4.12 -15.76 13.70
C ARG A 100 -4.77 -14.53 14.34
N SER A 101 -3.96 -13.58 14.79
CA SER A 101 -4.44 -12.38 15.50
C SER A 101 -4.41 -11.11 14.64
N GLY A 102 -4.65 -11.20 13.32
CA GLY A 102 -4.68 -10.03 12.45
C GLY A 102 -3.28 -9.44 12.20
N THR A 103 -3.19 -8.11 12.14
CA THR A 103 -1.97 -7.34 11.89
C THR A 103 -1.99 -6.01 12.63
N ASP A 104 -0.82 -5.37 12.75
CA ASP A 104 -0.62 -4.01 13.31
C ASP A 104 -1.23 -3.80 14.69
N PHE A 105 -1.31 -4.87 15.50
CA PHE A 105 -1.98 -4.85 16.81
C PHE A 105 -3.44 -4.37 16.77
N LYS A 106 -4.13 -4.43 15.63
CA LYS A 106 -5.56 -4.09 15.51
C LYS A 106 -6.45 -5.08 16.27
N ASN A 107 -5.95 -6.31 16.46
CA ASN A 107 -6.62 -7.36 17.21
C ASN A 107 -5.64 -7.99 18.21
N LEU A 108 -6.15 -8.31 19.39
CA LEU A 108 -5.45 -9.09 20.41
C LEU A 108 -6.28 -10.33 20.72
N SER A 109 -5.64 -11.50 20.80
CA SER A 109 -6.30 -12.73 21.23
C SER A 109 -5.94 -13.04 22.68
N TYR A 110 -6.94 -13.20 23.52
CA TYR A 110 -6.80 -13.77 24.86
C TYR A 110 -7.04 -15.26 24.78
N ILE A 111 -6.14 -16.04 25.39
CA ILE A 111 -6.19 -17.49 25.37
C ILE A 111 -6.15 -17.96 26.82
N GLU A 112 -7.19 -18.64 27.26
CA GLU A 112 -7.21 -19.32 28.56
C GLU A 112 -7.21 -20.82 28.33
N ALA A 113 -6.23 -21.51 28.92
CA ALA A 113 -6.13 -22.97 28.87
C ALA A 113 -6.51 -23.56 30.23
N ARG A 114 -7.48 -24.47 30.26
CA ARG A 114 -7.92 -25.19 31.46
C ARG A 114 -7.74 -26.69 31.26
N ARG A 115 -7.35 -27.43 32.30
CA ARG A 115 -7.33 -28.89 32.21
C ARG A 115 -8.76 -29.41 32.03
N LYS A 116 -8.93 -30.42 31.19
CA LYS A 116 -10.22 -31.12 31.07
C LYS A 116 -10.56 -31.81 32.38
N GLU A 117 -11.82 -31.70 32.80
CA GLU A 117 -12.34 -32.43 33.97
C GLU A 117 -12.30 -33.94 33.74
N ASP A 118 -12.64 -34.38 32.52
CA ASP A 118 -12.72 -35.80 32.15
C ASP A 118 -11.35 -36.46 31.91
N ASP A 119 -10.37 -35.67 31.47
CA ASP A 119 -9.02 -36.14 31.12
C ASP A 119 -7.98 -35.06 31.48
N PRO A 120 -7.41 -35.09 32.69
CA PRO A 120 -6.45 -34.09 33.16
C PRO A 120 -5.14 -34.02 32.35
N SER A 121 -4.91 -34.96 31.43
CA SER A 121 -3.79 -34.92 30.48
C SER A 121 -4.04 -33.99 29.28
N LYS A 122 -5.30 -33.57 29.07
CA LYS A 122 -5.73 -32.71 27.97
C LYS A 122 -6.17 -31.34 28.48
N TRP A 123 -6.20 -30.39 27.54
CA TRP A 123 -6.54 -29.00 27.78
C TRP A 123 -7.72 -28.56 26.94
N ASP A 124 -8.60 -27.76 27.52
CA ASP A 124 -9.59 -26.93 26.83
C ASP A 124 -9.03 -25.52 26.68
N PHE A 125 -9.22 -24.94 25.50
CA PHE A 125 -8.80 -23.57 25.19
C PHE A 125 -10.02 -22.69 24.91
N ASP A 126 -10.20 -21.68 25.75
CA ASP A 126 -11.10 -20.57 25.47
C ASP A 126 -10.30 -19.44 24.82
N ILE A 127 -10.73 -19.00 23.62
CA ILE A 127 -10.04 -17.98 22.83
C ILE A 127 -10.99 -16.82 22.57
N TRP A 128 -10.61 -15.61 22.99
CA TRP A 128 -11.40 -14.39 22.76
C TRP A 128 -10.62 -13.35 22.01
N ARG A 129 -11.27 -12.78 20.99
CA ARG A 129 -10.76 -11.64 20.25
C ARG A 129 -11.12 -10.33 20.96
N ARG A 130 -10.15 -9.44 21.08
CA ARG A 130 -10.35 -8.04 21.46
C ARG A 130 -9.86 -7.13 20.35
N ASP A 131 -10.76 -6.31 19.83
CA ASP A 131 -10.41 -5.26 18.87
C ASP A 131 -9.83 -4.06 19.61
N ILE A 132 -8.69 -3.58 19.13
CA ILE A 132 -8.06 -2.38 19.66
C ILE A 132 -8.74 -1.17 18.99
N VAL A 133 -9.47 -0.42 19.80
CA VAL A 133 -10.32 0.69 19.38
C VAL A 133 -10.03 1.92 20.23
N SER A 134 -10.31 3.10 19.69
CA SER A 134 -10.02 4.39 20.34
C SER A 134 -10.75 4.65 21.66
N SER A 135 -11.71 3.80 22.04
CA SER A 135 -12.37 3.88 23.35
C SER A 135 -11.60 3.18 24.47
N ILE A 136 -10.53 2.44 24.13
CA ILE A 136 -9.61 1.86 25.11
C ILE A 136 -8.60 2.95 25.46
N GLU A 137 -8.48 3.27 26.75
CA GLU A 137 -7.51 4.25 27.23
C GLU A 137 -6.08 3.79 26.96
N GLU A 138 -5.28 4.70 26.42
CA GLU A 138 -3.86 4.48 26.14
C GLU A 138 -3.04 4.59 27.43
N ASP A 139 -1.99 3.77 27.56
CA ASP A 139 -1.12 3.82 28.73
C ASP A 139 -0.24 5.10 28.69
N PRO A 140 -0.32 5.99 29.71
CA PRO A 140 0.40 7.26 29.67
C PRO A 140 1.92 7.13 29.61
N SER A 141 2.48 6.07 30.22
CA SER A 141 3.93 5.86 30.24
C SER A 141 4.44 5.44 28.86
N THR A 142 3.72 4.54 28.20
CA THR A 142 4.01 4.07 26.85
C THR A 142 3.85 5.20 25.84
N LEU A 143 2.77 5.98 25.94
CA LEU A 143 2.55 7.15 25.09
C LEU A 143 3.71 8.14 25.15
N LYS A 144 4.17 8.48 26.36
CA LYS A 144 5.31 9.37 26.55
C LYS A 144 6.57 8.85 25.84
N THR A 145 6.86 7.55 25.95
CA THR A 145 8.00 6.94 25.26
C THR A 145 7.84 6.99 23.74
N VAL A 146 6.63 6.73 23.22
CA VAL A 146 6.35 6.84 21.79
C VAL A 146 6.58 8.28 21.30
N ASP A 147 6.00 9.27 21.98
CA ASP A 147 6.13 10.69 21.62
C ASP A 147 7.59 11.16 21.63
N GLU A 148 8.36 10.77 22.64
CA GLU A 148 9.79 11.09 22.73
C GLU A 148 10.57 10.53 21.52
N LEU A 149 10.22 9.33 21.04
CA LEU A 149 10.87 8.69 19.89
C LEU A 149 10.38 9.22 18.53
N THR A 150 9.10 9.59 18.41
CA THR A 150 8.49 9.94 17.12
C THR A 150 8.39 11.44 16.87
N SER A 151 8.43 12.30 17.89
CA SER A 151 8.20 13.75 17.77
C SER A 151 9.05 14.42 16.68
N LYS A 152 10.34 14.07 16.58
CA LYS A 152 11.24 14.60 15.55
C LYS A 152 10.91 14.12 14.13
N LEU A 153 10.44 12.88 14.00
CA LEU A 153 10.08 12.27 12.72
C LEU A 153 8.72 12.77 12.24
N ASN A 154 7.76 12.95 13.15
CA ASN A 154 6.38 13.34 12.82
C ASN A 154 6.33 14.67 12.05
N GLN A 155 7.15 15.66 12.44
CA GLN A 155 7.15 16.96 11.79
C GLN A 155 7.58 16.90 10.31
N SER A 156 8.59 16.09 9.97
CA SER A 156 9.02 15.94 8.58
C SER A 156 8.05 15.06 7.79
N LEU A 157 7.57 13.97 8.40
CA LEU A 157 6.70 12.99 7.77
C LEU A 157 5.26 13.50 7.54
N ALA A 158 4.79 14.47 8.32
CA ALA A 158 3.44 15.02 8.20
C ALA A 158 3.24 15.98 7.01
N ARG A 159 4.33 16.42 6.36
CA ARG A 159 4.24 17.40 5.27
C ARG A 159 3.44 16.82 4.08
N PRO A 160 2.44 17.56 3.57
CA PRO A 160 1.69 17.15 2.38
C PRO A 160 2.56 17.30 1.15
N ILE A 161 2.53 16.29 0.28
CA ILE A 161 3.20 16.31 -1.03
C ILE A 161 2.20 16.47 -2.17
N GLY A 162 0.95 16.01 -1.98
CA GLY A 162 -0.09 16.09 -3.00
C GLY A 162 -1.47 15.83 -2.42
N TYR A 163 -2.48 15.72 -3.28
CA TYR A 163 -3.85 15.44 -2.87
C TYR A 163 -4.48 14.39 -3.78
N THR A 164 -5.36 13.56 -3.20
CA THR A 164 -6.22 12.63 -3.94
C THR A 164 -7.69 12.93 -3.71
N ALA A 165 -8.47 12.93 -4.80
CA ALA A 165 -9.92 13.09 -4.77
C ALA A 165 -10.67 11.76 -4.54
N THR A 166 -10.00 10.62 -4.76
CA THR A 166 -10.54 9.27 -4.57
C THR A 166 -9.79 8.52 -3.46
N PRO A 167 -10.46 7.60 -2.75
CA PRO A 167 -9.78 6.74 -1.79
C PRO A 167 -8.79 5.83 -2.52
N LEU A 168 -7.57 5.68 -2.00
CA LEU A 168 -6.55 4.80 -2.56
C LEU A 168 -6.52 3.48 -1.78
N ASP A 169 -6.89 2.37 -2.42
CA ASP A 169 -6.99 1.06 -1.76
C ASP A 169 -5.65 0.32 -1.80
N ALA A 170 -4.88 0.44 -0.71
CA ALA A 170 -3.58 -0.20 -0.52
C ALA A 170 -3.64 -1.40 0.45
N ARG A 171 -4.83 -1.95 0.72
CA ARG A 171 -5.01 -3.09 1.62
C ARG A 171 -4.30 -4.32 1.10
N PHE A 172 -3.67 -5.09 1.99
CA PHE A 172 -2.96 -6.32 1.66
C PHE A 172 -3.82 -7.30 0.85
N SER A 173 -5.08 -7.50 1.27
CA SER A 173 -6.03 -8.40 0.62
C SER A 173 -6.53 -7.89 -0.73
N THR A 174 -6.57 -6.57 -0.97
CA THR A 174 -6.94 -6.01 -2.27
C THR A 174 -5.78 -6.18 -3.24
N VAL A 175 -4.61 -5.61 -2.93
CA VAL A 175 -3.52 -5.46 -3.89
C VAL A 175 -2.95 -6.79 -4.35
N ARG A 176 -3.10 -7.86 -3.54
CA ARG A 176 -2.62 -9.21 -3.84
C ARG A 176 -3.64 -10.14 -4.50
N LEU A 177 -4.90 -9.72 -4.61
CA LEU A 177 -5.97 -10.52 -5.23
C LEU A 177 -6.57 -9.87 -6.48
N LYS A 178 -6.47 -8.56 -6.61
CA LYS A 178 -7.12 -7.80 -7.69
C LYS A 178 -6.39 -6.51 -8.00
N GLU A 179 -6.75 -5.93 -9.14
CA GLU A 179 -6.33 -4.60 -9.54
C GLU A 179 -6.74 -3.56 -8.48
N SER A 180 -5.81 -2.68 -8.12
CA SER A 180 -6.07 -1.56 -7.20
C SER A 180 -5.76 -0.24 -7.88
N ASN A 181 -6.48 0.80 -7.51
CA ASN A 181 -6.28 2.13 -8.10
C ASN A 181 -4.93 2.75 -7.71
N ILE A 182 -4.40 2.45 -6.52
CA ILE A 182 -3.04 2.85 -6.14
C ILE A 182 -1.99 2.08 -6.96
N GLY A 183 -2.21 0.80 -7.24
CA GLY A 183 -1.36 -0.01 -8.11
C GLY A 183 -1.29 0.56 -9.53
N ASN A 184 -2.45 0.88 -10.11
CA ASN A 184 -2.54 1.54 -11.41
C ASN A 184 -1.78 2.86 -11.45
N PHE A 185 -2.05 3.74 -10.47
CA PHE A 185 -1.42 5.05 -10.38
C PHE A 185 0.11 4.95 -10.34
N VAL A 186 0.64 4.11 -9.46
CA VAL A 186 2.09 3.95 -9.29
C VAL A 186 2.72 3.36 -10.54
N CYS A 187 2.10 2.34 -11.14
CA CYS A 187 2.59 1.76 -12.39
C CYS A 187 2.58 2.76 -13.54
N ASP A 188 1.57 3.64 -13.61
CA ASP A 188 1.47 4.70 -14.62
C ASP A 188 2.57 5.76 -14.42
N VAL A 189 2.82 6.20 -13.18
CA VAL A 189 3.91 7.12 -12.86
C VAL A 189 5.26 6.51 -13.24
N MET A 190 5.49 5.25 -12.88
CA MET A 190 6.69 4.49 -13.26
C MET A 190 6.89 4.43 -14.77
N ARG A 191 5.82 4.13 -15.52
CA ARG A 191 5.87 4.04 -16.98
C ARG A 191 6.17 5.40 -17.62
N GLN A 192 5.45 6.44 -17.18
CA GLN A 192 5.53 7.77 -17.77
C GLN A 192 6.87 8.45 -17.47
N HIS A 193 7.40 8.30 -16.25
CA HIS A 193 8.68 8.89 -15.87
C HIS A 193 9.83 8.42 -16.78
N HIS A 194 9.82 7.13 -17.13
CA HIS A 194 10.85 6.51 -17.94
C HIS A 194 10.51 6.39 -19.43
N GLY A 195 9.30 6.77 -19.86
CA GLY A 195 8.85 6.56 -21.23
C GLY A 195 8.82 5.09 -21.66
N ALA A 196 8.58 4.17 -20.74
CA ALA A 196 8.57 2.73 -21.01
C ALA A 196 7.31 2.29 -21.77
N ASP A 197 7.41 1.16 -22.49
CA ASP A 197 6.27 0.59 -23.22
C ASP A 197 5.20 0.07 -22.24
N CYS A 198 5.61 -0.56 -21.15
CA CYS A 198 4.72 -1.13 -20.15
C CYS A 198 5.38 -1.23 -18.77
N THR A 199 4.58 -1.48 -17.73
CA THR A 199 5.06 -1.68 -16.35
C THR A 199 4.42 -2.91 -15.73
N ILE A 200 5.23 -3.71 -15.03
CA ILE A 200 4.75 -4.73 -14.09
C ILE A 200 5.42 -4.48 -12.74
N MET A 201 4.60 -4.39 -11.70
CA MET A 201 5.03 -4.28 -10.32
C MET A 201 4.38 -5.38 -9.49
N ALA A 202 5.20 -6.20 -8.83
CA ALA A 202 4.71 -7.15 -7.84
C ALA A 202 3.96 -6.40 -6.72
N SER A 203 2.72 -6.79 -6.42
CA SER A 203 1.88 -6.15 -5.41
C SER A 203 2.46 -6.16 -4.00
N GLY A 204 3.39 -7.08 -3.70
CA GLY A 204 4.18 -7.11 -2.47
C GLY A 204 4.98 -5.81 -2.22
N THR A 205 5.16 -4.99 -3.25
CA THR A 205 5.69 -3.62 -3.20
C THR A 205 4.84 -2.66 -2.36
N ILE A 206 3.52 -2.82 -2.41
CA ILE A 206 2.56 -1.93 -1.76
C ILE A 206 2.31 -2.44 -0.34
N ARG A 207 2.76 -1.69 0.67
CA ARG A 207 2.78 -2.08 2.09
C ARG A 207 1.83 -1.29 2.99
N GLY A 208 1.01 -0.40 2.41
CA GLY A 208 0.19 0.52 3.19
C GLY A 208 -0.86 -0.15 4.10
N ASP A 209 -1.35 -1.32 3.70
CA ASP A 209 -2.36 -2.16 4.38
C ASP A 209 -3.59 -1.38 4.93
N GLN A 210 -4.00 -0.38 4.16
CA GLN A 210 -5.10 0.51 4.51
C GLN A 210 -5.71 1.14 3.27
N ILE A 211 -6.82 1.85 3.47
CA ILE A 211 -7.39 2.73 2.45
C ILE A 211 -7.02 4.16 2.82
N TYR A 212 -6.18 4.80 2.01
CA TYR A 212 -5.89 6.22 2.19
C TYR A 212 -7.12 7.03 1.76
N PRO A 213 -7.71 7.84 2.64
CA PRO A 213 -8.92 8.59 2.32
C PRO A 213 -8.64 9.70 1.30
N PRO A 214 -9.65 10.17 0.56
CA PRO A 214 -9.51 11.41 -0.20
C PRO A 214 -9.11 12.57 0.70
N GLY A 215 -8.08 13.31 0.31
CA GLY A 215 -7.42 14.31 1.11
C GLY A 215 -5.95 14.48 0.74
N ALA A 216 -5.17 15.04 1.67
CA ALA A 216 -3.73 15.19 1.50
C ALA A 216 -3.03 13.82 1.52
N ILE A 217 -2.08 13.65 0.61
CA ILE A 217 -1.09 12.57 0.65
C ILE A 217 0.17 13.18 1.27
N ARG A 218 0.65 12.58 2.35
CA ARG A 218 1.80 13.04 3.12
C ARG A 218 3.04 12.18 2.84
N ILE A 219 4.21 12.67 3.26
CA ILE A 219 5.46 11.90 3.18
C ILE A 219 5.33 10.57 3.94
N LYS A 220 4.71 10.59 5.13
CA LYS A 220 4.44 9.37 5.92
C LYS A 220 3.66 8.33 5.14
N ASP A 221 2.69 8.75 4.33
CA ASP A 221 1.82 7.84 3.59
C ASP A 221 2.62 7.12 2.51
N ILE A 222 3.48 7.85 1.77
CA ILE A 222 4.37 7.25 0.78
C ILE A 222 5.39 6.32 1.43
N THR A 223 6.06 6.77 2.49
CA THR A 223 7.10 5.96 3.16
C THR A 223 6.51 4.69 3.77
N THR A 224 5.30 4.77 4.36
CA THR A 224 4.59 3.59 4.87
C THR A 224 4.15 2.67 3.74
N CYS A 225 3.69 3.23 2.62
CA CYS A 225 3.19 2.44 1.49
C CYS A 225 4.33 1.78 0.69
N PHE A 226 5.48 2.43 0.58
CA PHE A 226 6.66 1.97 -0.18
C PHE A 226 7.93 2.05 0.68
N PRO A 227 8.06 1.18 1.70
CA PRO A 227 9.16 1.25 2.67
C PRO A 227 10.48 0.66 2.16
N PHE A 228 10.46 -0.04 1.02
CA PHE A 228 11.64 -0.71 0.50
C PHE A 228 12.45 0.21 -0.41
N GLU A 229 13.77 0.20 -0.20
CA GLU A 229 14.76 0.94 -1.01
C GLU A 229 15.18 0.14 -2.25
N ASP A 230 14.23 -0.55 -2.89
CA ASP A 230 14.49 -1.28 -4.14
C ASP A 230 14.19 -0.37 -5.34
N PRO A 231 15.20 -0.06 -6.18
CA PRO A 231 15.05 0.92 -7.25
C PRO A 231 14.21 0.40 -8.42
N VAL A 232 13.63 1.34 -9.16
CA VAL A 232 12.98 1.08 -10.45
C VAL A 232 14.04 0.89 -11.53
N VAL A 233 13.90 -0.18 -12.30
CA VAL A 233 14.80 -0.57 -13.40
C VAL A 233 14.04 -0.66 -14.71
N LEU A 234 14.76 -0.52 -15.82
CA LEU A 234 14.22 -0.71 -17.17
C LEU A 234 14.87 -1.91 -17.83
N LEU A 235 14.04 -2.85 -18.25
CA LEU A 235 14.46 -4.08 -18.89
C LEU A 235 13.99 -4.10 -20.34
N ARG A 236 14.88 -4.44 -21.27
CA ARG A 236 14.53 -4.82 -22.64
C ARG A 236 14.29 -6.32 -22.67
N VAL A 237 13.03 -6.70 -22.84
CA VAL A 237 12.56 -8.09 -22.77
C VAL A 237 11.64 -8.43 -23.94
N THR A 238 11.52 -9.71 -24.27
CA THR A 238 10.58 -10.18 -25.29
C THR A 238 9.14 -10.14 -24.78
N GLY A 239 8.16 -10.08 -25.68
CA GLY A 239 6.75 -10.21 -25.32
C GLY A 239 6.45 -11.53 -24.61
N GLN A 240 7.17 -12.61 -24.96
CA GLN A 240 7.06 -13.89 -24.26
C GLN A 240 7.53 -13.80 -22.81
N ALA A 241 8.65 -13.12 -22.53
CA ALA A 241 9.13 -12.96 -21.15
C ALA A 241 8.14 -12.18 -20.26
N ILE A 242 7.45 -11.18 -20.84
CA ILE A 242 6.35 -10.46 -20.19
C ILE A 242 5.17 -11.39 -19.92
N PHE A 243 4.77 -12.21 -20.90
CA PHE A 243 3.69 -13.19 -20.74
C PHE A 243 4.02 -14.21 -19.64
N ASP A 244 5.22 -14.77 -19.64
CA ASP A 244 5.70 -15.71 -18.63
C ASP A 244 5.74 -15.08 -17.23
N ALA A 245 6.08 -13.79 -17.14
CA ALA A 245 6.02 -13.04 -15.89
C ALA A 245 4.58 -12.90 -15.37
N LEU A 246 3.61 -12.61 -16.26
CA LEU A 246 2.18 -12.57 -15.90
C LEU A 246 1.66 -13.95 -15.44
N GLU A 247 2.08 -15.03 -16.10
CA GLU A 247 1.78 -16.41 -15.67
C GLU A 247 2.33 -16.71 -14.27
N ASN A 248 3.60 -16.38 -14.00
CA ASN A 248 4.16 -16.52 -12.65
C ASN A 248 3.37 -15.70 -11.62
N SER A 249 3.00 -14.46 -11.98
CA SER A 249 2.26 -13.55 -11.12
C SER A 249 0.92 -14.12 -10.64
N VAL A 250 0.24 -14.94 -11.45
CA VAL A 250 -1.04 -15.58 -11.07
C VAL A 250 -0.92 -17.06 -10.69
N ALA A 251 0.28 -17.64 -10.74
CA ALA A 251 0.52 -19.08 -10.52
C ALA A 251 0.09 -19.59 -9.14
N MET A 252 0.19 -18.74 -8.11
CA MET A 252 -0.15 -19.10 -6.72
C MET A 252 -1.54 -18.64 -6.29
N TYR A 253 -2.27 -17.93 -7.15
CA TYR A 253 -3.63 -17.46 -6.86
C TYR A 253 -4.54 -18.64 -6.46
N PRO A 254 -5.42 -18.50 -5.45
CA PRO A 254 -5.75 -17.29 -4.68
C PRO A 254 -4.90 -17.06 -3.42
N ALA A 255 -3.73 -17.69 -3.28
CA ALA A 255 -2.84 -17.37 -2.16
C ALA A 255 -2.43 -15.90 -2.22
N LEU A 256 -2.38 -15.22 -1.07
CA LEU A 256 -2.07 -13.80 -0.91
C LEU A 256 -0.56 -13.51 -1.09
N GLU A 257 -0.01 -13.98 -2.22
CA GLU A 257 1.40 -13.80 -2.57
C GLU A 257 1.72 -12.38 -3.02
N GLY A 258 2.93 -11.93 -2.72
CA GLY A 258 3.43 -10.64 -3.20
C GLY A 258 3.55 -10.56 -4.73
N ARG A 259 3.65 -11.71 -5.41
CA ARG A 259 3.87 -11.80 -6.87
C ARG A 259 2.67 -11.39 -7.73
N PHE A 260 1.46 -11.26 -7.16
CA PHE A 260 0.29 -10.81 -7.92
C PHE A 260 0.60 -9.45 -8.57
N PRO A 261 0.26 -9.23 -9.86
CA PRO A 261 0.79 -8.10 -10.59
C PRO A 261 -0.11 -6.87 -10.44
N GLN A 262 0.49 -5.70 -10.31
CA GLN A 262 -0.11 -4.42 -10.68
C GLN A 262 0.56 -3.96 -11.98
N VAL A 263 -0.21 -3.39 -12.91
CA VAL A 263 0.27 -3.19 -14.29
C VAL A 263 -0.07 -1.82 -14.84
N SER A 264 0.74 -1.35 -15.81
CA SER A 264 0.43 -0.18 -16.66
C SER A 264 0.66 -0.51 -18.12
N ASN A 265 -0.29 -0.07 -18.96
CA ASN A 265 -0.31 -0.32 -20.40
C ASN A 265 -0.28 -1.82 -20.79
N ILE A 266 -0.72 -2.67 -19.87
CA ILE A 266 -0.95 -4.09 -20.06
C ILE A 266 -2.41 -4.35 -19.66
N ARG A 267 -3.08 -5.18 -20.44
CA ARG A 267 -4.38 -5.73 -20.08
C ARG A 267 -4.35 -7.23 -20.29
N PHE A 268 -4.81 -8.01 -19.33
CA PHE A 268 -4.80 -9.47 -19.45
C PHE A 268 -5.97 -10.12 -18.72
N GLU A 269 -6.32 -11.32 -19.17
CA GLU A 269 -7.34 -12.16 -18.58
C GLU A 269 -6.73 -13.45 -18.05
N PHE A 270 -7.14 -13.89 -16.85
CA PHE A 270 -6.68 -15.15 -16.28
C PHE A 270 -7.81 -15.96 -15.64
N ASP A 271 -7.63 -17.28 -15.64
CA ASP A 271 -8.51 -18.26 -15.01
C ASP A 271 -7.75 -19.03 -13.92
N PRO A 272 -8.08 -18.82 -12.63
CA PRO A 272 -7.38 -19.48 -11.53
C PRO A 272 -7.69 -20.98 -11.40
N SER A 273 -8.74 -21.48 -12.08
CA SER A 273 -9.08 -22.91 -12.09
C SER A 273 -8.13 -23.75 -12.96
N ARG A 274 -7.39 -23.10 -13.85
CA ARG A 274 -6.42 -23.75 -14.75
C ARG A 274 -5.12 -24.12 -14.03
N PRO A 275 -4.40 -25.15 -14.55
CA PRO A 275 -3.09 -25.51 -14.02
C PRO A 275 -2.10 -24.34 -14.10
N ARG A 276 -1.12 -24.33 -13.20
CA ARG A 276 -0.08 -23.30 -13.16
C ARG A 276 0.68 -23.27 -14.51
N GLY A 277 0.90 -22.08 -15.05
CA GLY A 277 1.55 -21.87 -16.34
C GLY A 277 0.59 -21.86 -17.54
N GLU A 278 -0.71 -22.11 -17.33
CA GLU A 278 -1.75 -21.99 -18.36
C GLU A 278 -2.93 -21.15 -17.86
N ARG A 279 -2.68 -20.23 -16.91
CA ARG A 279 -3.74 -19.46 -16.27
C ARG A 279 -4.10 -18.21 -17.04
N VAL A 280 -3.15 -17.57 -17.70
CA VAL A 280 -3.35 -16.38 -18.54
C VAL A 280 -3.95 -16.81 -19.87
N LEU A 281 -5.14 -16.30 -20.18
CA LEU A 281 -5.89 -16.65 -21.39
C LEU A 281 -5.48 -15.79 -22.58
N TRP A 282 -5.26 -14.50 -22.33
CA TRP A 282 -4.76 -13.55 -23.32
C TRP A 282 -4.13 -12.34 -22.63
N ALA A 283 -3.25 -11.65 -23.35
CA ALA A 283 -2.63 -10.40 -22.92
C ALA A 283 -2.52 -9.41 -24.07
N GLU A 284 -2.67 -8.13 -23.76
CA GLU A 284 -2.44 -6.97 -24.62
C GLU A 284 -1.38 -6.07 -23.98
N ILE A 285 -0.52 -5.50 -24.81
CA ILE A 285 0.51 -4.54 -24.42
C ILE A 285 0.39 -3.32 -25.34
N GLY A 286 0.22 -2.13 -24.78
CA GLY A 286 0.06 -0.91 -25.59
C GLY A 286 -1.23 -0.87 -26.41
N GLY A 287 -2.29 -1.54 -25.95
CA GLY A 287 -3.57 -1.63 -26.66
C GLY A 287 -3.54 -2.52 -27.92
N LYS A 288 -2.50 -3.34 -28.06
CA LYS A 288 -2.37 -4.34 -29.12
C LYS A 288 -2.16 -5.72 -28.51
N PRO A 289 -2.58 -6.82 -29.18
CA PRO A 289 -2.23 -8.17 -28.74
C PRO A 289 -0.73 -8.31 -28.52
N TYR A 290 -0.33 -9.08 -27.51
CA TYR A 290 1.09 -9.32 -27.25
C TYR A 290 1.75 -10.04 -28.44
N GLU A 291 2.98 -9.67 -28.75
CA GLU A 291 3.77 -10.28 -29.84
C GLU A 291 4.99 -10.99 -29.20
N PRO A 292 5.10 -12.33 -29.24
CA PRO A 292 6.08 -13.07 -28.45
C PRO A 292 7.54 -12.66 -28.68
N GLU A 293 7.92 -12.45 -29.94
CA GLU A 293 9.31 -12.18 -30.35
C GLU A 293 9.68 -10.69 -30.31
N LYS A 294 8.68 -9.81 -30.18
CA LYS A 294 8.91 -8.37 -30.16
C LYS A 294 9.56 -7.96 -28.85
N LEU A 295 10.53 -7.07 -28.93
CA LEU A 295 11.18 -6.48 -27.77
C LEU A 295 10.38 -5.28 -27.27
N TYR A 296 10.14 -5.25 -25.97
CA TYR A 296 9.48 -4.18 -25.24
C TYR A 296 10.42 -3.63 -24.17
N VAL A 297 10.26 -2.34 -23.86
CA VAL A 297 10.85 -1.72 -22.68
C VAL A 297 9.88 -1.88 -21.52
N LEU A 298 10.21 -2.79 -20.62
CA LEU A 298 9.47 -3.07 -19.38
C LEU A 298 10.06 -2.25 -18.23
N CYS A 299 9.22 -1.45 -17.58
CA CYS A 299 9.53 -0.83 -16.31
C CYS A 299 9.14 -1.76 -15.16
N THR A 300 10.07 -2.03 -14.25
CA THR A 300 9.83 -2.90 -13.09
C THR A 300 10.79 -2.50 -11.95
N ARG A 301 10.96 -3.35 -10.94
CA ARG A 301 11.96 -3.12 -9.88
C ARG A 301 13.11 -4.11 -9.94
N GLY A 302 14.26 -3.71 -9.39
CA GLY A 302 15.45 -4.57 -9.27
C GLY A 302 15.14 -5.95 -8.67
N TYR A 303 14.29 -6.01 -7.65
CA TYR A 303 13.79 -7.26 -7.07
C TYR A 303 13.26 -8.26 -8.11
N MET A 304 12.47 -7.80 -9.08
CA MET A 304 11.94 -8.64 -10.15
C MET A 304 13.00 -8.94 -11.21
N GLY A 305 13.89 -7.98 -11.51
CA GLY A 305 15.04 -8.17 -12.41
C GLY A 305 16.04 -9.21 -11.92
N ARG A 306 16.21 -9.37 -10.60
CA ARG A 306 17.01 -10.44 -9.97
C ARG A 306 16.27 -11.79 -9.90
N GLY A 307 15.10 -11.90 -10.53
CA GLY A 307 14.30 -13.13 -10.59
C GLY A 307 13.68 -13.58 -9.27
N LYS A 308 13.60 -12.70 -8.27
CA LYS A 308 12.94 -13.00 -6.97
C LYS A 308 11.44 -13.24 -7.17
N ASP A 309 10.76 -13.84 -6.20
CA ASP A 309 9.34 -14.24 -6.32
C ASP A 309 9.00 -15.12 -7.55
N GLY A 310 10.01 -15.77 -8.14
CA GLY A 310 9.87 -16.65 -9.30
C GLY A 310 9.87 -15.94 -10.65
N PHE A 311 10.22 -14.64 -10.73
CA PHE A 311 10.30 -13.88 -11.98
C PHE A 311 11.53 -14.22 -12.82
N THR A 312 11.83 -15.51 -13.00
CA THR A 312 13.01 -15.99 -13.75
C THR A 312 13.00 -15.57 -15.22
N SER A 313 11.83 -15.33 -15.81
CA SER A 313 11.69 -14.80 -17.16
C SER A 313 12.22 -13.37 -17.31
N LEU A 314 12.31 -12.62 -16.20
CA LEU A 314 12.83 -11.25 -16.14
C LEU A 314 14.28 -11.19 -15.65
N LEU A 315 14.92 -12.35 -15.43
CA LEU A 315 16.28 -12.41 -14.90
C LEU A 315 17.25 -11.67 -15.82
N VAL A 316 17.96 -10.71 -15.24
CA VAL A 316 18.91 -9.85 -15.95
C VAL A 316 20.20 -10.59 -16.30
N LYS A 317 20.88 -10.16 -17.37
CA LYS A 317 22.14 -10.77 -17.85
C LYS A 317 23.25 -10.75 -16.80
N SER A 318 23.32 -9.70 -15.97
CA SER A 318 24.28 -9.57 -14.86
C SER A 318 24.14 -10.68 -13.82
N GLU A 319 22.92 -11.21 -13.64
CA GLU A 319 22.56 -12.32 -12.75
C GLU A 319 22.43 -13.67 -13.49
N GLY A 320 22.89 -13.75 -14.75
CA GLY A 320 22.89 -14.98 -15.55
C GLY A 320 21.63 -15.27 -16.36
N GLY A 321 20.73 -14.28 -16.50
CA GLY A 321 19.50 -14.38 -17.30
C GLY A 321 19.63 -13.84 -18.73
N GLN A 322 18.48 -13.53 -19.35
CA GLN A 322 18.40 -13.08 -20.75
C GLN A 322 17.96 -11.62 -20.91
N ALA A 323 17.36 -11.02 -19.87
CA ALA A 323 16.87 -9.64 -19.92
C ALA A 323 18.05 -8.65 -19.98
N GLU A 324 17.97 -7.70 -20.91
CA GLU A 324 18.96 -6.64 -21.04
C GLU A 324 18.55 -5.42 -20.20
N GLU A 325 19.46 -4.96 -19.34
CA GLU A 325 19.24 -3.79 -18.50
C GLU A 325 19.50 -2.52 -19.32
N ILE A 326 18.48 -1.67 -19.45
CA ILE A 326 18.62 -0.32 -20.01
C ILE A 326 18.97 0.66 -18.89
N ILE A 327 18.33 0.48 -17.72
CA ILE A 327 18.65 1.17 -16.48
C ILE A 327 18.86 0.10 -15.42
N GLU A 328 20.11 -0.02 -14.99
CA GLU A 328 20.56 -0.91 -13.92
C GLU A 328 20.17 -0.36 -12.55
N GLU A 329 20.24 -1.19 -11.52
CA GLU A 329 19.86 -0.84 -10.14
C GLU A 329 20.62 0.38 -9.59
N GLU A 330 21.92 0.50 -9.91
CA GLU A 330 22.75 1.62 -9.45
C GLU A 330 22.29 2.99 -9.98
N ASN A 331 21.62 2.99 -11.14
CA ASN A 331 21.10 4.20 -11.80
C ASN A 331 19.58 4.36 -11.64
N GLY A 332 18.93 3.39 -10.99
CA GLY A 332 17.49 3.38 -10.80
C GLY A 332 17.04 4.36 -9.71
N ILE A 333 15.78 4.79 -9.81
CA ILE A 333 15.18 5.74 -8.86
C ILE A 333 14.18 4.99 -7.96
N LEU A 334 14.14 5.31 -6.68
CA LEU A 334 13.16 4.75 -5.76
C LEU A 334 11.74 5.20 -6.11
N ILE A 335 10.75 4.31 -5.96
CA ILE A 335 9.33 4.64 -6.17
C ILE A 335 8.91 5.84 -5.30
N SER A 336 9.36 5.89 -4.05
CA SER A 336 9.07 7.00 -3.14
C SER A 336 9.63 8.34 -3.64
N ALA A 337 10.82 8.35 -4.26
CA ALA A 337 11.40 9.53 -4.89
C ALA A 337 10.63 9.91 -6.16
N MET A 338 10.27 8.94 -6.99
CA MET A 338 9.53 9.19 -8.23
C MET A 338 8.12 9.76 -7.97
N LEU A 339 7.42 9.25 -6.95
CA LEU A 339 6.13 9.79 -6.54
C LEU A 339 6.27 11.23 -5.99
N ARG A 340 7.33 11.51 -5.20
CA ARG A 340 7.64 12.89 -4.76
C ARG A 340 7.88 13.81 -5.95
N GLN A 341 8.72 13.40 -6.91
CA GLN A 341 8.99 14.17 -8.13
C GLN A 341 7.73 14.39 -8.96
N TYR A 342 6.86 13.39 -9.09
CA TYR A 342 5.58 13.52 -9.78
C TYR A 342 4.71 14.60 -9.14
N PHE A 343 4.54 14.57 -7.83
CA PHE A 343 3.76 15.60 -7.12
C PHE A 343 4.43 16.98 -7.14
N MET A 344 5.76 17.05 -7.12
CA MET A 344 6.52 18.30 -7.33
C MET A 344 6.37 18.84 -8.76
N GLY A 345 6.25 17.97 -9.76
CA GLY A 345 5.89 18.36 -11.12
C GLY A 345 4.52 19.03 -11.15
N LEU A 346 3.52 18.43 -10.50
CA LEU A 346 2.17 19.01 -10.37
C LEU A 346 2.17 20.35 -9.61
N LEU A 347 2.98 20.47 -8.55
CA LEU A 347 3.22 21.73 -7.86
C LEU A 347 3.72 22.81 -8.81
N THR A 348 4.73 22.47 -9.60
CA THR A 348 5.42 23.42 -10.47
C THR A 348 4.51 23.86 -11.60
N VAL A 349 3.80 22.94 -12.26
CA VAL A 349 2.80 23.25 -13.29
C VAL A 349 1.62 24.05 -12.71
N GLY A 350 1.19 23.76 -11.48
CA GLY A 350 0.19 24.54 -10.74
C GLY A 350 0.66 25.97 -10.46
N ARG A 351 1.90 26.13 -9.98
CA ARG A 351 2.55 27.44 -9.81
C ARG A 351 2.70 28.19 -11.13
N TRP A 352 2.94 27.49 -12.23
CA TRP A 352 3.05 28.10 -13.57
C TRP A 352 1.72 28.69 -14.05
N LYS A 353 0.57 28.15 -13.64
CA LYS A 353 -0.74 28.79 -13.87
C LYS A 353 -0.89 30.13 -13.13
N ASN A 354 -0.10 30.34 -12.06
CA ASN A 354 -0.09 31.55 -11.24
C ASN A 354 1.17 32.41 -11.45
N LEU A 355 1.82 32.32 -12.61
CA LEU A 355 2.96 33.20 -12.93
C LEU A 355 2.50 34.66 -13.04
N ALA A 356 3.14 35.54 -12.27
CA ALA A 356 3.00 36.98 -12.45
C ALA A 356 3.23 37.34 -13.93
N GLN A 357 2.39 38.22 -14.49
CA GLN A 357 2.36 38.60 -15.91
C GLN A 357 3.74 38.92 -16.51
N HIS A 358 4.70 39.34 -15.67
CA HIS A 358 6.08 39.56 -16.02
C HIS A 358 6.78 38.33 -16.62
N TRP A 359 6.65 37.16 -15.99
CA TRP A 359 7.35 35.94 -16.43
C TRP A 359 6.71 35.28 -17.64
N VAL A 360 5.40 35.46 -17.84
CA VAL A 360 4.71 35.09 -19.09
C VAL A 360 5.27 35.88 -20.28
N LYS A 361 5.58 37.18 -20.09
CA LYS A 361 6.24 38.00 -21.12
C LYS A 361 7.69 37.63 -21.38
N VAL A 362 8.40 37.11 -20.37
CA VAL A 362 9.78 36.63 -20.52
C VAL A 362 9.79 35.30 -21.29
N ALA A 363 8.92 34.36 -20.93
CA ALA A 363 8.79 33.08 -21.63
C ALA A 363 8.36 33.24 -23.10
N GLN A 364 7.45 34.18 -23.40
CA GLN A 364 7.04 34.50 -24.78
C GLN A 364 8.17 35.11 -25.64
N LYS A 365 9.22 35.66 -25.02
CA LYS A 365 10.38 36.22 -25.73
C LYS A 365 11.50 35.21 -25.96
N CYS A 366 11.44 34.04 -25.32
CA CYS A 366 12.40 32.97 -25.51
C CYS A 366 11.88 32.02 -26.60
N GLU A 367 12.30 32.22 -27.85
CA GLU A 367 12.07 31.25 -28.92
C GLU A 367 12.80 29.94 -28.58
N THR A 368 12.05 28.96 -28.10
CA THR A 368 12.46 27.56 -28.07
C THR A 368 11.48 26.78 -28.94
N PRO A 369 11.95 25.89 -29.83
CA PRO A 369 11.08 25.20 -30.76
C PRO A 369 10.29 24.13 -30.01
N VAL A 370 9.01 24.39 -29.76
CA VAL A 370 8.07 23.41 -29.18
C VAL A 370 7.03 23.01 -30.23
N SER A 371 7.30 21.93 -30.97
CA SER A 371 6.27 21.07 -31.59
C SER A 371 6.92 19.91 -32.36
N PRO A 372 6.24 18.76 -32.54
CA PRO A 372 4.86 18.64 -33.08
C PRO A 372 4.00 17.62 -32.28
N VAL A 373 2.66 17.56 -32.27
CA VAL A 373 1.60 17.76 -33.26
C VAL A 373 0.36 18.18 -32.45
N ARG A 374 -0.26 19.31 -32.81
CA ARG A 374 -1.57 19.72 -32.26
C ARG A 374 -2.64 19.23 -33.24
N THR A 375 -3.25 18.07 -33.02
CA THR A 375 -4.51 17.73 -33.68
C THR A 375 -5.60 18.59 -33.06
N THR A 376 -5.95 19.67 -33.77
CA THR A 376 -7.05 20.56 -33.44
C THR A 376 -8.38 19.85 -33.70
N PHE A 377 -9.07 19.40 -32.65
CA PHE A 377 -10.51 19.27 -32.70
C PHE A 377 -11.10 20.66 -32.44
N ASN A 378 -11.74 21.24 -33.46
CA ASN A 378 -12.58 22.43 -33.30
C ASN A 378 -13.82 22.02 -32.49
N VAL A 379 -13.82 22.36 -31.21
CA VAL A 379 -15.03 22.44 -30.40
C VAL A 379 -15.27 23.91 -30.17
N ASP A 380 -16.41 24.43 -30.67
CA ASP A 380 -16.83 25.80 -30.41
C ASP A 380 -17.00 26.00 -28.91
N PHE A 381 -16.07 26.75 -28.30
CA PHE A 381 -16.18 27.18 -26.91
C PHE A 381 -17.23 28.30 -26.82
N PRO A 382 -18.31 28.15 -26.03
CA PRO A 382 -19.14 29.29 -25.70
C PRO A 382 -18.32 30.29 -24.87
N ASN A 383 -18.10 31.45 -25.48
CA ASN A 383 -17.56 32.71 -24.96
C ASN A 383 -17.11 32.70 -23.48
N LEU A 384 -15.82 32.45 -23.25
CA LEU A 384 -15.12 32.44 -21.95
C LEU A 384 -15.20 33.76 -21.14
N LYS A 385 -15.83 34.81 -21.67
CA LYS A 385 -16.09 36.06 -20.92
C LYS A 385 -17.14 35.87 -19.82
N SER A 386 -18.10 34.95 -19.96
CA SER A 386 -19.17 34.80 -18.97
C SER A 386 -18.75 34.08 -17.69
N VAL A 387 -17.68 33.27 -17.73
CA VAL A 387 -17.18 32.55 -16.54
C VAL A 387 -16.29 33.47 -15.70
N ALA A 388 -15.49 34.33 -16.34
CA ALA A 388 -14.68 35.34 -15.66
C ALA A 388 -15.52 36.40 -14.93
N GLU A 389 -16.71 36.73 -15.44
CA GLU A 389 -17.63 37.69 -14.80
C GLU A 389 -18.47 37.08 -13.66
N ASN A 390 -18.62 35.75 -13.63
CA ASN A 390 -19.36 35.02 -12.58
C ASN A 390 -18.46 34.33 -11.54
N LEU A 391 -17.14 34.40 -11.69
CA LEU A 391 -16.23 34.16 -10.57
C LEU A 391 -16.48 35.26 -9.53
N PRO A 392 -16.69 34.92 -8.24
CA PRO A 392 -16.85 35.92 -7.20
C PRO A 392 -15.67 36.89 -7.25
N LYS A 393 -15.93 38.14 -7.64
CA LYS A 393 -14.91 39.19 -7.59
C LYS A 393 -14.39 39.26 -6.17
N ASP A 394 -13.08 39.14 -6.06
CA ASP A 394 -12.34 39.12 -4.82
C ASP A 394 -12.72 40.31 -3.93
N LYS A 395 -13.56 40.01 -2.94
CA LYS A 395 -13.73 40.80 -1.70
C LYS A 395 -13.21 39.99 -0.51
N ARG A 396 -12.24 39.08 -0.73
CA ARG A 396 -11.58 38.33 0.35
C ARG A 396 -10.17 38.85 0.66
N THR A 397 -9.74 39.90 -0.03
CA THR A 397 -8.54 40.69 0.31
C THR A 397 -8.79 41.83 1.31
N GLU A 398 -9.99 41.93 1.91
CA GLU A 398 -10.22 42.84 3.05
C GLU A 398 -10.31 42.04 4.35
N SER A 399 -9.22 42.13 5.13
CA SER A 399 -9.15 41.89 6.58
C SER A 399 -10.19 40.91 7.15
N VAL A 400 -9.91 39.60 7.09
CA VAL A 400 -10.58 38.66 7.98
C VAL A 400 -10.11 38.99 9.40
N LYS A 401 -10.96 39.70 10.15
CA LYS A 401 -10.76 39.93 11.59
C LYS A 401 -10.45 38.58 12.26
N LYS A 402 -9.44 38.56 13.15
CA LYS A 402 -9.15 37.48 14.09
C LYS A 402 -10.37 37.29 15.02
N ASP A 403 -11.43 36.68 14.53
CA ASP A 403 -12.54 36.23 15.37
C ASP A 403 -12.34 34.74 15.67
N ALA A 404 -12.04 34.43 16.93
CA ALA A 404 -11.84 33.08 17.45
C ALA A 404 -13.08 32.15 17.32
N LYS A 405 -14.16 32.58 16.67
CA LYS A 405 -15.49 31.94 16.65
C LYS A 405 -15.95 31.37 15.31
N ASP A 406 -15.07 31.20 14.31
CA ASP A 406 -15.42 30.48 13.06
C ASP A 406 -14.76 29.10 12.96
N PRO A 407 -15.37 28.04 13.54
CA PRO A 407 -14.89 26.67 13.40
C PRO A 407 -14.87 26.19 11.95
N TRP A 408 -15.80 26.64 11.12
CA TRP A 408 -15.93 26.19 9.74
C TRP A 408 -14.87 26.82 8.84
N GLY A 409 -14.61 28.12 8.99
CA GLY A 409 -13.50 28.79 8.31
C GLY A 409 -12.13 28.23 8.71
N ARG A 410 -11.93 27.90 9.99
CA ARG A 410 -10.71 27.20 10.46
C ARG A 410 -10.60 25.80 9.85
N PHE A 411 -11.68 25.02 9.86
CA PHE A 411 -11.73 23.71 9.22
C PHE A 411 -11.42 23.78 7.72
N LEU A 412 -12.02 24.72 6.99
CA LEU A 412 -11.76 24.91 5.55
C LEU A 412 -10.32 25.32 5.28
N LYS A 413 -9.77 26.27 6.06
CA LYS A 413 -8.35 26.66 5.95
C LYS A 413 -7.41 25.48 6.18
N ARG A 414 -7.68 24.67 7.21
CA ARG A 414 -6.91 23.47 7.55
C ARG A 414 -7.02 22.39 6.47
N ARG A 415 -8.25 22.17 5.96
CA ARG A 415 -8.56 21.18 4.92
C ARG A 415 -7.93 21.48 3.57
N PHE A 416 -8.03 22.73 3.13
CA PHE A 416 -7.47 23.17 1.87
C PHE A 416 -6.01 23.63 2.00
N SER A 417 -5.47 23.59 3.21
CA SER A 417 -4.12 24.04 3.52
C SER A 417 -3.84 25.44 2.95
N ILE A 418 -4.85 26.32 3.04
CA ILE A 418 -4.79 27.69 2.55
C ILE A 418 -3.64 28.37 3.30
N ASN A 419 -2.58 28.76 2.58
CA ASN A 419 -1.31 29.32 3.06
C ASN A 419 -0.27 28.35 3.69
N MET A 420 -0.41 27.02 3.65
CA MET A 420 0.73 26.15 3.99
C MET A 420 1.71 26.08 2.82
N LYS A 421 3.00 26.33 3.10
CA LYS A 421 4.07 26.20 2.11
C LYS A 421 4.34 24.70 1.83
N PRO A 422 4.43 24.27 0.55
CA PRO A 422 4.81 22.90 0.22
C PRO A 422 6.29 22.65 0.54
N HIS A 423 6.67 21.36 0.60
CA HIS A 423 8.05 20.93 0.80
C HIS A 423 8.97 21.50 -0.31
N ASP A 424 10.06 22.16 0.08
CA ASP A 424 11.12 22.60 -0.83
C ASP A 424 12.37 21.76 -0.55
N ASP A 425 12.81 20.98 -1.54
CA ASP A 425 13.99 20.13 -1.43
C ASP A 425 15.31 20.94 -1.46
N ASN A 426 15.25 22.25 -1.74
CA ASN A 426 16.43 23.15 -1.70
C ASN A 426 16.78 23.65 -0.29
N GLU A 427 15.97 23.34 0.73
CA GLU A 427 16.38 23.51 2.14
C GLU A 427 17.32 22.36 2.54
N THR A 428 18.50 22.33 1.94
CA THR A 428 19.60 21.49 2.41
C THR A 428 20.16 22.04 3.73
N SER A 429 20.30 21.14 4.70
CA SER A 429 21.06 21.24 5.96
C SER A 429 20.38 21.88 7.17
N ASP A 430 20.57 21.20 8.29
CA ASP A 430 20.10 21.41 9.67
C ASP A 430 20.46 22.77 10.33
N GLU A 431 20.68 23.87 9.59
CA GLU A 431 21.26 25.11 10.18
C GLU A 431 20.47 26.43 10.03
N GLU A 432 19.24 26.46 9.51
CA GLU A 432 18.44 27.71 9.46
C GLU A 432 17.07 27.66 10.14
N LEU A 433 16.95 26.92 11.25
CA LEU A 433 15.86 27.15 12.22
C LEU A 433 16.18 28.33 13.16
N HIS A 434 16.54 29.49 12.59
CA HIS A 434 16.68 30.73 13.36
C HIS A 434 15.33 31.42 13.57
N GLU A 435 14.71 31.09 14.70
CA GLU A 435 14.11 31.97 15.72
C GLU A 435 13.44 33.32 15.40
N LYS A 436 13.03 33.63 14.17
CA LYS A 436 12.30 34.86 13.83
C LYS A 436 11.08 34.58 12.98
N ASP A 437 10.05 34.09 13.67
CA ASP A 437 8.65 34.51 13.59
C ASP A 437 7.83 33.54 14.45
N ARG A 438 8.13 33.52 15.77
CA ARG A 438 7.26 32.91 16.78
C ARG A 438 6.13 33.89 17.09
N GLU A 439 5.14 33.98 16.21
CA GLU A 439 3.78 34.20 16.69
C GLU A 439 3.20 32.83 17.04
N GLU A 440 2.70 32.70 18.27
CA GLU A 440 2.06 31.52 18.83
C GLU A 440 0.82 31.12 18.00
N GLU A 441 1.01 30.43 16.87
CA GLU A 441 -0.04 29.62 16.27
C GLU A 441 -0.04 28.26 16.97
N GLU A 442 -1.08 28.04 17.77
CA GLU A 442 -1.36 26.79 18.51
C GLU A 442 -1.06 25.55 17.64
N PHE A 443 -0.05 24.79 18.07
CA PHE A 443 0.31 23.45 17.59
C PHE A 443 -0.84 22.46 17.87
N GLU A 444 -1.97 22.56 17.15
CA GLU A 444 -3.16 21.79 17.52
C GLU A 444 -3.35 20.44 16.79
N ASP A 445 -2.56 20.14 15.75
CA ASP A 445 -2.41 18.77 15.23
C ASP A 445 -1.30 18.72 14.14
N PRO A 446 -0.06 18.36 14.52
CA PRO A 446 1.10 18.38 13.63
C PRO A 446 1.01 17.33 12.52
N ASP A 447 0.25 16.26 12.75
CA ASP A 447 0.15 15.12 11.83
C ASP A 447 -1.03 15.20 10.88
N GLY A 448 -1.87 16.24 10.95
CA GLY A 448 -3.14 16.37 10.23
C GLY A 448 -4.18 15.27 10.56
N ALA A 449 -3.92 14.47 11.60
CA ALA A 449 -4.75 13.35 12.02
C ALA A 449 -6.10 13.80 12.57
N ARG A 450 -6.14 14.95 13.26
CA ARG A 450 -7.39 15.54 13.76
C ARG A 450 -8.27 15.99 12.60
N LEU A 451 -7.68 16.60 11.56
CA LEU A 451 -8.40 16.96 10.34
C LEU A 451 -8.95 15.71 9.62
N ASP A 452 -8.14 14.67 9.47
CA ASP A 452 -8.57 13.42 8.83
C ASP A 452 -9.72 12.76 9.60
N PHE A 453 -9.65 12.78 10.93
CA PHE A 453 -10.70 12.30 11.82
C PHE A 453 -11.99 13.13 11.71
N GLU A 454 -11.88 14.46 11.67
CA GLU A 454 -13.02 15.37 11.46
C GLU A 454 -13.69 15.13 10.11
N ILE A 455 -12.92 14.98 9.02
CA ILE A 455 -13.45 14.63 7.70
C ILE A 455 -14.17 13.27 7.72
N LEU A 456 -13.58 12.28 8.39
CA LEU A 456 -14.17 10.96 8.54
C LEU A 456 -15.48 10.99 9.34
N LEU A 457 -15.53 11.76 10.43
CA LEU A 457 -16.75 11.99 11.20
C LEU A 457 -17.82 12.70 10.37
N MET A 458 -17.45 13.75 9.63
CA MET A 458 -18.35 14.46 8.73
C MET A 458 -18.95 13.52 7.69
N ARG A 459 -18.15 12.65 7.07
CA ARG A 459 -18.63 11.65 6.11
C ARG A 459 -19.59 10.66 6.78
N LYS A 460 -19.21 10.08 7.92
CA LYS A 460 -20.07 9.13 8.66
C LYS A 460 -21.40 9.78 9.06
N PHE A 461 -21.36 11.02 9.54
CA PHE A 461 -22.55 11.79 9.90
C PHE A 461 -23.42 12.07 8.68
N PHE A 462 -22.84 12.57 7.59
CA PHE A 462 -23.56 12.90 6.36
C PHE A 462 -24.21 11.66 5.75
N THR A 463 -23.50 10.52 5.71
CA THR A 463 -24.07 9.24 5.26
C THR A 463 -25.23 8.81 6.14
N LYS A 464 -25.09 8.85 7.47
CA LYS A 464 -26.18 8.52 8.41
C LYS A 464 -27.36 9.47 8.27
N TRP A 465 -27.10 10.76 8.10
CA TRP A 465 -28.11 11.79 7.90
C TRP A 465 -28.85 11.54 6.59
N ALA A 466 -28.15 11.31 5.47
CA ALA A 466 -28.75 11.07 4.17
C ALA A 466 -29.62 9.80 4.18
N LEU A 467 -29.16 8.73 4.84
CA LEU A 467 -29.94 7.52 5.07
C LEU A 467 -31.23 7.80 5.87
N LYS A 468 -31.13 8.54 6.98
CA LYS A 468 -32.30 8.90 7.80
C LYS A 468 -33.26 9.85 7.08
N ALA A 469 -32.72 10.79 6.33
CA ALA A 469 -33.47 11.76 5.53
C ALA A 469 -34.04 11.16 4.24
N LYS A 470 -33.75 9.88 3.94
CA LYS A 470 -34.11 9.18 2.71
C LYS A 470 -33.68 9.92 1.44
N VAL A 471 -32.61 10.72 1.55
CA VAL A 471 -31.99 11.35 0.39
C VAL A 471 -31.26 10.25 -0.37
N LYS A 472 -31.68 10.00 -1.61
CA LYS A 472 -30.94 9.11 -2.51
C LYS A 472 -29.55 9.71 -2.71
N THR A 473 -28.55 9.14 -2.07
CA THR A 473 -27.16 9.45 -2.34
C THR A 473 -26.79 8.80 -3.66
N SER A 474 -26.73 9.58 -4.75
CA SER A 474 -26.01 9.16 -5.94
C SER A 474 -24.51 9.35 -5.71
N ILE A 475 -23.68 8.64 -6.48
CA ILE A 475 -22.30 9.09 -6.71
C ILE A 475 -22.44 10.54 -7.17
N CYS A 476 -21.69 11.46 -6.55
CA CYS A 476 -21.68 12.86 -6.98
C CYS A 476 -21.46 12.93 -8.50
N ASP A 477 -21.92 14.00 -9.15
CA ASP A 477 -21.53 14.25 -10.54
C ASP A 477 -20.01 14.07 -10.67
N PRO A 478 -19.52 13.45 -11.76
CA PRO A 478 -18.08 13.34 -11.99
C PRO A 478 -17.49 14.75 -11.85
N LEU A 479 -16.47 14.86 -11.00
CA LEU A 479 -15.86 16.13 -10.68
C LEU A 479 -15.48 16.85 -11.99
N LYS A 480 -15.91 18.09 -12.13
CA LYS A 480 -15.69 18.88 -13.34
C LYS A 480 -14.27 19.45 -13.35
N GLU A 481 -13.79 19.83 -14.54
CA GLU A 481 -12.48 20.47 -14.69
C GLU A 481 -12.43 21.75 -13.82
N GLY A 482 -11.54 21.78 -12.82
CA GLY A 482 -11.48 22.82 -11.78
C GLY A 482 -11.93 22.39 -10.38
N GLU A 483 -12.74 21.33 -10.24
CA GLU A 483 -13.09 20.77 -8.91
C GLU A 483 -11.95 19.91 -8.32
N TYR A 484 -10.92 19.63 -9.14
CA TYR A 484 -9.66 18.99 -8.76
C TYR A 484 -8.53 19.98 -8.41
N THR A 485 -8.78 21.29 -8.44
CA THR A 485 -7.72 22.27 -8.15
C THR A 485 -7.69 22.61 -6.67
N VAL A 486 -6.58 22.31 -6.02
CA VAL A 486 -6.19 22.89 -4.71
C VAL A 486 -5.31 24.10 -5.02
N ASP A 487 -5.27 25.09 -4.14
CA ASP A 487 -4.62 26.40 -4.34
C ASP A 487 -3.20 26.31 -4.95
N TRP A 488 -2.47 25.22 -4.68
CA TRP A 488 -1.09 25.04 -5.07
C TRP A 488 -0.77 23.77 -5.88
N THR A 489 -1.71 22.82 -6.06
CA THR A 489 -1.49 21.60 -6.86
C THR A 489 -2.78 21.05 -7.47
N THR A 490 -2.64 20.17 -8.45
CA THR A 490 -3.77 19.42 -9.02
C THR A 490 -3.95 18.11 -8.26
N CYS A 491 -5.17 17.84 -7.79
CA CYS A 491 -5.52 16.55 -7.20
C CYS A 491 -5.40 15.42 -8.21
N ILE A 492 -4.88 14.27 -7.78
CA ILE A 492 -5.03 13.02 -8.53
C ILE A 492 -6.38 12.38 -8.23
N ALA A 493 -6.88 11.57 -9.16
CA ALA A 493 -8.09 10.76 -8.94
C ALA A 493 -7.96 9.38 -9.58
N PRO A 494 -7.04 8.52 -9.11
CA PRO A 494 -6.85 7.21 -9.70
C PRO A 494 -8.10 6.35 -9.61
N VAL A 495 -8.36 5.60 -10.67
CA VAL A 495 -9.47 4.67 -10.81
C VAL A 495 -8.96 3.27 -11.17
N VAL A 496 -9.82 2.27 -11.02
CA VAL A 496 -9.57 0.92 -11.51
C VAL A 496 -10.06 0.87 -12.96
N ASP A 497 -9.18 0.54 -13.90
CA ASP A 497 -9.46 0.61 -15.34
C ASP A 497 -9.91 -0.74 -15.92
N GLY A 498 -9.81 -1.84 -15.15
CA GLY A 498 -10.10 -3.18 -15.65
C GLY A 498 -8.99 -3.73 -16.54
N ARG A 499 -7.74 -3.43 -16.16
CA ARG A 499 -6.50 -3.97 -16.71
C ARG A 499 -6.33 -5.45 -16.41
N ILE A 500 -6.85 -5.92 -15.27
CA ILE A 500 -6.73 -7.32 -14.84
C ILE A 500 -8.13 -7.94 -14.75
N ILE A 501 -8.38 -8.95 -15.58
CA ILE A 501 -9.69 -9.60 -15.70
C ILE A 501 -9.57 -11.03 -15.18
N MET A 502 -10.37 -11.39 -14.17
CA MET A 502 -10.45 -12.77 -13.69
C MET A 502 -11.72 -13.42 -14.23
N THR A 503 -11.57 -14.54 -14.91
CA THR A 503 -12.68 -15.37 -15.42
C THR A 503 -12.76 -16.70 -14.69
N GLY A 504 -13.94 -17.34 -14.65
CA GLY A 504 -14.10 -18.68 -14.10
C GLY A 504 -14.34 -18.75 -12.58
N ALA A 505 -14.21 -17.66 -11.83
CA ALA A 505 -14.60 -17.64 -10.42
C ALA A 505 -16.12 -17.50 -10.28
N SER A 506 -16.78 -18.56 -9.80
CA SER A 506 -18.07 -18.40 -9.13
C SER A 506 -17.87 -17.36 -8.03
N THR A 507 -18.57 -16.23 -8.12
CA THR A 507 -18.59 -15.19 -7.09
C THR A 507 -18.75 -15.87 -5.72
N PRO A 508 -17.90 -15.60 -4.72
CA PRO A 508 -18.18 -16.05 -3.37
C PRO A 508 -19.55 -15.47 -3.01
N LYS A 509 -20.52 -16.33 -2.70
CA LYS A 509 -21.80 -15.88 -2.17
C LYS A 509 -21.49 -15.11 -0.89
N ASN A 510 -21.81 -13.82 -0.90
CA ASN A 510 -21.76 -12.93 0.26
C ASN A 510 -22.52 -13.51 1.45
#